data_AF-A0A5F2GZ41-F1
#
_entry.id   AF-A0A5F2GZ41-F1
#
_cell.length_a   1.000
_cell.length_b   1.000
_cell.length_c   1.000
_cell.angle_alpha   90.00
_cell.angle_beta   90.00
_cell.angle_gamma   90.00
#
_symmetry.space_group_name_H-M   'P 1'
#
loop_
_entity.id
_entity.type
_entity.pdbx_description
1 polymer ?
#
loop_
_entity_poly.entity_id
_entity_poly.type
_entity_poly.pdbx_seq_one_letter_code
_entity_poly.pdbx_strand_id
1 'polypeptide(L)'
;MSRPLLSPLEAARELCISEKQLRALTAAGRIKYVNIGLGSKRETRRYDPADLDDFRLVMTGNWTDPEPEPEPEWNGPSSPIFRRKPAPDASLLGYVYFIASGGKVKIGRAKDVKARMNALQSGCPYPIHLIHYEQGGATAERKLHRKFKAHRDRLEWFRIEGELETFLREVQP
;
A
#
# COMPACT_ATOMS: atom_id res chain seq x y z
N MET A 1 31.56 -13.89 19.54
CA MET A 1 30.63 -13.41 20.58
C MET A 1 29.29 -13.13 19.91
N SER A 2 28.19 -13.69 20.42
CA SER A 2 26.86 -13.48 19.81
C SER A 2 26.42 -12.03 20.07
N ARG A 3 26.17 -11.26 19.01
CA ARG A 3 25.65 -9.90 19.12
C ARG A 3 24.13 -9.96 19.39
N PRO A 4 23.58 -9.07 20.22
CA PRO A 4 22.15 -9.04 20.48
C PRO A 4 21.36 -8.70 19.21
N LEU A 5 20.14 -9.23 19.10
CA LEU A 5 19.25 -8.91 17.99
C LEU A 5 18.79 -7.45 18.05
N LEU A 6 18.90 -6.75 16.92
CA LEU A 6 18.60 -5.34 16.79
C LEU A 6 17.10 -5.10 16.60
N SER A 7 16.60 -4.00 17.17
CA SER A 7 15.28 -3.48 16.83
C SER A 7 15.25 -2.93 15.40
N PRO A 8 14.05 -2.69 14.82
CA PRO A 8 13.94 -2.11 13.48
C PRO A 8 14.61 -0.75 13.36
N LEU A 9 14.56 0.08 14.41
CA LEU A 9 15.20 1.39 14.42
C LEU A 9 16.72 1.27 14.42
N GLU A 10 17.28 0.39 15.25
CA GLU A 10 18.73 0.15 15.32
C GLU A 10 19.25 -0.42 14.00
N ALA A 11 18.57 -1.43 13.44
CA ALA A 11 18.93 -2.02 12.15
C ALA A 11 18.88 -1.00 11.00
N ALA A 12 17.89 -0.10 11.01
CA ALA A 12 17.77 0.95 9.99
C ALA A 12 18.93 1.97 10.11
N ARG A 13 19.37 2.28 11.33
CA ARG A 13 20.53 3.15 11.58
C ARG A 13 21.82 2.52 11.10
N GLU A 14 22.03 1.23 11.34
CA GLU A 14 23.22 0.50 10.86
C GLU A 14 23.33 0.52 9.33
N LEU A 15 22.21 0.34 8.65
CA LEU A 15 22.15 0.37 7.18
C LEU A 15 22.03 1.78 6.59
N CYS A 16 21.97 2.83 7.43
CA CYS A 16 21.77 4.22 6.99
C CYS A 16 20.52 4.42 6.10
N ILE A 17 19.42 3.73 6.42
CA ILE A 17 18.14 3.81 5.68
C ILE A 17 16.97 4.19 6.60
N SER A 18 15.82 4.52 6.00
CA SER A 18 14.59 4.71 6.79
C SER A 18 14.01 3.36 7.28
N GLU A 19 13.35 3.36 8.44
CA GLU A 19 12.61 2.17 8.93
C GLU A 19 11.57 1.67 7.91
N LYS A 20 10.95 2.58 7.16
CA LYS A 20 9.99 2.23 6.11
C LYS A 20 10.64 1.41 4.99
N GLN A 21 11.84 1.81 4.59
CA GLN A 21 12.62 1.11 3.57
C GLN A 21 13.12 -0.24 4.08
N LEU A 22 13.60 -0.31 5.32
CA LEU A 22 13.96 -1.58 5.96
C LEU A 22 12.78 -2.56 5.95
N ARG A 23 11.58 -2.11 6.36
CA ARG A 23 10.37 -2.95 6.35
C ARG A 23 9.99 -3.43 4.94
N ALA A 24 10.15 -2.58 3.93
CA ALA A 24 9.90 -2.96 2.54
C ALA A 24 10.89 -4.03 2.04
N LEU A 25 12.17 -3.92 2.40
CA LEU A 25 13.20 -4.92 2.08
C LEU A 25 12.92 -6.25 2.77
N THR A 26 12.52 -6.22 4.04
CA THR A 26 12.10 -7.41 4.78
C THR A 26 10.86 -8.06 4.18
N ALA A 27 9.84 -7.26 3.81
CA ALA A 27 8.63 -7.77 3.16
C ALA A 27 8.90 -8.37 1.77
N ALA A 28 9.92 -7.86 1.07
CA ALA A 28 10.39 -8.40 -0.20
C ALA A 28 11.33 -9.62 -0.04
N GLY A 29 11.59 -10.08 1.19
CA GLY A 29 12.47 -11.22 1.49
C GLY A 29 13.97 -10.93 1.28
N ARG A 30 14.36 -9.66 1.16
CA ARG A 30 15.76 -9.26 0.90
C ARG A 30 16.63 -9.21 2.15
N ILE A 31 16.02 -9.04 3.32
CA ILE A 31 16.67 -9.03 4.63
C ILE A 31 15.88 -9.96 5.54
N LYS A 32 16.57 -10.92 6.16
CA LYS A 32 15.98 -11.85 7.13
C LYS A 32 15.65 -11.13 8.43
N TYR A 33 14.68 -11.68 9.17
CA TYR A 33 14.33 -11.17 10.49
C TYR A 33 13.82 -12.30 11.37
N VAL A 34 14.02 -12.13 12.68
CA VAL A 34 13.46 -12.97 13.73
C VAL A 34 12.17 -12.32 14.22
N ASN A 35 11.06 -13.05 14.16
CA ASN A 35 9.81 -12.60 14.77
C ASN A 35 9.80 -13.00 16.25
N ILE A 36 9.85 -12.01 17.16
CA ILE A 36 9.78 -12.24 18.61
C ILE A 36 8.38 -11.97 19.20
N GLY A 37 7.41 -11.63 18.36
CA GLY A 37 6.04 -11.35 18.79
C GLY A 37 5.20 -12.62 18.95
N LEU A 38 4.38 -12.68 20.02
CA LEU A 38 3.36 -13.72 20.20
C LEU A 38 2.23 -13.52 19.17
N GLY A 39 2.32 -14.23 18.05
CA GLY A 39 1.29 -14.34 17.02
C GLY A 39 1.27 -13.21 15.97
N SER A 40 0.47 -13.42 14.93
CA SER A 40 0.32 -12.52 13.77
C SER A 40 -0.26 -11.14 14.10
N LYS A 41 -0.80 -10.95 15.31
CA LYS A 41 -1.46 -9.70 15.77
C LYS A 41 -0.47 -8.68 16.36
N ARG A 42 0.73 -9.10 16.77
CA ARG A 42 1.78 -8.24 17.36
C ARG A 42 3.18 -8.66 16.88
N GLU A 43 3.34 -8.85 15.58
CA GLU A 43 4.65 -9.15 14.99
C GLU A 43 5.67 -8.08 15.38
N THR A 44 6.73 -8.51 16.06
CA THR A 44 7.82 -7.63 16.46
C THR A 44 9.08 -8.15 15.80
N ARG A 45 9.56 -7.40 14.80
CA ARG A 45 10.72 -7.78 14.00
C ARG A 45 12.00 -7.46 14.75
N ARG A 46 12.91 -8.43 14.78
CA ARG A 46 14.29 -8.27 15.25
C ARG A 46 15.25 -8.72 14.17
N TYR A 47 16.37 -8.05 14.06
CA TYR A 47 17.34 -8.26 12.98
C TYR A 47 18.64 -8.78 13.58
N ASP A 48 19.20 -9.83 12.98
CA ASP A 48 20.54 -10.27 13.34
C ASP A 48 21.56 -9.31 12.70
N PRO A 49 22.50 -8.74 13.47
CA PRO A 49 23.58 -7.94 12.90
C PRO A 49 24.34 -8.62 11.76
N ALA A 50 24.51 -9.95 11.80
CA ALA A 50 25.18 -10.68 10.74
C ALA A 50 24.40 -10.62 9.41
N ASP A 51 23.07 -10.79 9.44
CA ASP A 51 22.22 -10.67 8.25
C ASP A 51 22.24 -9.24 7.67
N LEU A 52 22.43 -8.21 8.51
CA LEU A 52 22.56 -6.82 8.06
C LEU A 52 23.94 -6.57 7.43
N ASP A 53 25.00 -7.13 8.02
CA ASP A 53 26.36 -7.05 7.50
C ASP A 53 26.45 -7.75 6.12
N ASP A 54 25.85 -8.93 5.99
CA ASP A 54 25.73 -9.67 4.72
C ASP A 54 24.99 -8.85 3.67
N PHE A 55 23.85 -8.24 4.04
CA PHE A 55 23.08 -7.38 3.15
C PHE A 55 23.87 -6.13 2.72
N ARG A 56 24.64 -5.53 3.63
CA ARG A 56 25.52 -4.39 3.35
C ARG A 56 26.63 -4.77 2.37
N LEU A 57 27.23 -5.95 2.53
CA LEU A 57 28.27 -6.46 1.65
C LEU A 57 27.73 -6.66 0.22
N VAL A 58 26.55 -7.28 0.10
CA VAL A 58 25.86 -7.51 -1.18
C VAL A 58 25.53 -6.19 -1.90
N MET A 59 25.17 -5.14 -1.17
CA MET A 59 24.81 -3.83 -1.75
C MET A 59 25.99 -2.91 -2.03
N THR A 60 27.17 -3.15 -1.43
CA THR A 60 28.36 -2.28 -1.59
C THR A 60 29.31 -2.72 -2.71
N GLY A 61 28.99 -3.78 -3.46
CA GLY A 61 29.68 -4.09 -4.71
C GLY A 61 30.95 -4.95 -4.58
N ASN A 62 31.14 -5.70 -3.49
CA ASN A 62 32.11 -6.79 -3.43
C ASN A 62 31.38 -8.13 -3.61
N TRP A 63 30.98 -8.37 -4.86
CA TRP A 63 30.45 -9.64 -5.34
C TRP A 63 31.63 -10.61 -5.47
N THR A 64 31.74 -11.57 -4.57
CA THR A 64 32.51 -12.80 -4.81
C THR A 64 31.48 -13.91 -4.80
N ASP A 65 31.27 -14.55 -5.95
CA ASP A 65 30.44 -15.75 -6.04
C ASP A 65 30.97 -16.80 -5.05
N PRO A 66 30.15 -17.32 -4.13
CA PRO A 66 30.44 -18.65 -3.59
C PRO A 66 30.38 -19.64 -4.77
N GLU A 67 31.40 -20.51 -4.89
CA GLU A 67 31.45 -21.53 -5.95
C GLU A 67 30.07 -22.20 -6.09
N PRO A 68 29.45 -22.18 -7.28
CA PRO A 68 28.13 -22.74 -7.45
C PRO A 68 28.24 -24.25 -7.25
N GLU A 69 27.53 -24.78 -6.25
CA GLU A 69 27.21 -26.20 -6.23
C GLU A 69 26.59 -26.58 -7.59
N PRO A 70 26.94 -27.74 -8.18
CA PRO A 70 26.53 -28.08 -9.54
C PRO A 70 24.99 -28.10 -9.63
N GLU A 71 24.42 -27.08 -10.25
CA GLU A 71 22.98 -26.99 -10.48
C GLU A 71 22.52 -28.09 -11.46
N PRO A 72 21.38 -28.76 -11.20
CA PRO A 72 20.83 -29.72 -12.13
C PRO A 72 20.35 -29.01 -13.40
N GLU A 73 20.79 -29.50 -14.56
CA GLU A 73 20.50 -28.95 -15.89
C GLU A 73 19.00 -28.66 -16.10
N TRP A 74 18.65 -27.37 -16.16
CA TRP A 74 17.33 -26.92 -16.61
C TRP A 74 17.40 -26.39 -18.04
N ASN A 75 16.95 -27.20 -19.01
CA ASN A 75 16.66 -26.74 -20.38
C ASN A 75 15.29 -26.03 -20.42
N GLY A 76 15.29 -24.74 -20.12
CA GLY A 76 14.12 -23.85 -20.28
C GLY A 76 14.28 -22.87 -21.44
N PRO A 77 13.20 -22.46 -22.13
CA PRO A 77 13.29 -21.55 -23.26
C PRO A 77 13.38 -20.08 -22.81
N SER A 78 14.14 -19.32 -23.60
CA SER A 78 14.42 -17.90 -23.46
C SER A 78 13.27 -17.03 -22.94
N SER A 79 13.61 -16.25 -21.92
CA SER A 79 12.80 -15.18 -21.35
C SER A 79 12.19 -14.26 -22.42
N PRO A 80 10.91 -13.88 -22.28
CA PRO A 80 10.44 -12.57 -22.70
C PRO A 80 10.31 -11.67 -21.46
N ILE A 81 10.97 -10.52 -21.55
CA ILE A 81 10.77 -9.30 -20.76
C ILE A 81 9.34 -9.27 -20.19
N PHE A 82 9.21 -9.29 -18.86
CA PHE A 82 7.96 -9.29 -18.11
C PHE A 82 7.06 -8.10 -18.50
N ARG A 83 6.29 -8.23 -19.60
CA ARG A 83 5.05 -7.49 -19.75
C ARG A 83 4.13 -8.01 -18.66
N ARG A 84 3.85 -7.17 -17.66
CA ARG A 84 2.77 -7.42 -16.71
C ARG A 84 1.51 -7.75 -17.51
N LYS A 85 1.01 -8.99 -17.43
CA LYS A 85 -0.35 -9.31 -17.86
C LYS A 85 -1.29 -8.32 -17.15
N PRO A 86 -2.19 -7.60 -17.84
CA PRO A 86 -3.28 -6.94 -17.14
C PRO A 86 -4.07 -8.04 -16.42
N ALA A 87 -4.20 -7.90 -15.10
CA ALA A 87 -5.08 -8.77 -14.33
C ALA A 87 -6.50 -8.72 -14.93
N PRO A 88 -7.27 -9.82 -14.86
CA PRO A 88 -8.66 -9.81 -15.30
C PRO A 88 -9.39 -8.67 -14.60
N ASP A 89 -10.30 -8.03 -15.32
CA ASP A 89 -10.87 -6.72 -15.01
C ASP A 89 -11.40 -6.60 -13.57
N ALA A 90 -10.51 -6.23 -12.64
CA ALA A 90 -10.84 -5.90 -11.26
C ALA A 90 -11.55 -4.54 -11.14
N SER A 91 -11.97 -3.92 -12.26
CA SER A 91 -12.66 -2.63 -12.27
C SER A 91 -14.11 -2.66 -11.78
N LEU A 92 -14.65 -3.84 -11.44
CA LEU A 92 -16.00 -4.01 -10.88
C LEU A 92 -16.05 -4.63 -9.47
N LEU A 93 -14.91 -5.07 -8.90
CA LEU A 93 -14.88 -5.72 -7.57
C LEU A 93 -14.84 -4.72 -6.40
N GLY A 94 -15.63 -3.66 -6.48
CA GLY A 94 -15.70 -2.65 -5.42
C GLY A 94 -16.82 -1.64 -5.63
N TYR A 95 -16.86 -0.66 -4.75
CA TYR A 95 -17.79 0.46 -4.76
C TYR A 95 -17.02 1.77 -4.75
N VAL A 96 -17.53 2.76 -5.49
CA VAL A 96 -17.14 4.15 -5.36
C VAL A 96 -18.17 4.83 -4.46
N TYR A 97 -17.72 5.62 -3.49
CA TYR A 97 -18.56 6.31 -2.52
C TYR A 97 -18.30 7.81 -2.49
N PHE A 98 -19.34 8.54 -2.10
CA PHE A 98 -19.34 9.97 -1.85
C PHE A 98 -19.66 10.18 -0.38
N ILE A 99 -18.74 10.82 0.35
CA ILE A 99 -18.95 11.13 1.76
C ILE A 99 -18.87 12.64 1.99
N ALA A 100 -19.77 13.17 2.80
CA ALA A 100 -19.70 14.54 3.27
C ALA A 100 -19.04 14.62 4.65
N SER A 101 -18.14 15.59 4.82
CA SER A 101 -17.64 16.00 6.13
C SER A 101 -17.15 17.44 6.05
N GLY A 102 -17.48 18.25 7.07
CA GLY A 102 -17.03 19.64 7.16
C GLY A 102 -17.37 20.52 5.95
N GLY A 103 -18.55 20.31 5.35
CA GLY A 103 -19.01 21.07 4.17
C GLY A 103 -18.34 20.71 2.84
N LYS A 104 -17.55 19.63 2.80
CA LYS A 104 -16.88 19.13 1.60
C LYS A 104 -17.26 17.69 1.33
N VAL A 105 -17.09 17.26 0.09
CA VAL A 105 -17.34 15.88 -0.32
C VAL A 105 -16.07 15.19 -0.75
N LYS A 106 -15.86 13.97 -0.27
CA LYS A 106 -14.79 13.09 -0.69
C LYS A 106 -15.33 12.00 -1.59
N ILE A 107 -14.64 11.77 -2.71
CA ILE A 107 -14.92 10.66 -3.62
C ILE A 107 -13.80 9.65 -3.46
N GLY A 108 -14.14 8.42 -3.05
CA GLY A 108 -13.16 7.35 -2.88
C GLY A 108 -13.75 5.99 -3.21
N ARG A 109 -12.92 4.95 -3.17
CA ARG A 109 -13.36 3.57 -3.42
C ARG A 109 -13.09 2.63 -2.26
N ALA A 110 -13.91 1.59 -2.13
CA ALA A 110 -13.75 0.52 -1.16
C ALA A 110 -14.35 -0.79 -1.67
N LYS A 111 -13.85 -1.93 -1.17
CA LYS A 111 -14.51 -3.23 -1.36
C LYS A 111 -15.71 -3.38 -0.42
N ASP A 112 -15.57 -2.86 0.80
CA ASP A 112 -16.61 -2.80 1.82
C ASP A 112 -16.75 -1.34 2.28
N VAL A 113 -17.84 -0.70 1.87
CA VAL A 113 -18.12 0.71 2.18
C VAL A 113 -18.36 0.91 3.67
N LYS A 114 -19.01 -0.03 4.35
CA LYS A 114 -19.36 0.08 5.78
C LYS A 114 -18.12 -0.03 6.65
N ALA A 115 -17.27 -1.03 6.41
CA ALA A 115 -15.98 -1.14 7.09
C ALA A 115 -15.10 0.09 6.83
N ARG A 116 -15.13 0.62 5.60
CA ARG A 116 -14.39 1.84 5.25
C ARG A 116 -14.93 3.07 5.99
N MET A 117 -16.24 3.24 6.13
CA MET A 117 -16.81 4.38 6.86
C MET A 117 -16.43 4.35 8.33
N ASN A 118 -16.50 3.19 8.98
CA ASN A 118 -16.04 3.04 10.36
C ASN A 118 -14.57 3.43 10.53
N ALA A 119 -13.71 2.97 9.62
CA ALA A 119 -12.30 3.34 9.63
C ALA A 119 -12.08 4.84 9.41
N LEU A 120 -12.81 5.48 8.49
CA LEU A 120 -12.71 6.91 8.24
C LEU A 120 -13.23 7.74 9.43
N GLN A 121 -14.34 7.33 10.05
CA GLN A 121 -14.92 8.02 11.21
C GLN A 121 -13.98 7.95 12.41
N SER A 122 -13.26 6.84 12.61
CA SER A 122 -12.28 6.72 13.70
C SER A 122 -11.14 7.74 13.60
N GLY A 123 -10.84 8.23 12.39
CA GLY A 123 -9.82 9.25 12.13
C GLY A 123 -10.37 10.66 11.90
N CYS A 124 -11.68 10.87 12.00
CA CYS A 124 -12.33 12.16 11.79
C CYS A 124 -13.15 12.55 13.02
N PRO A 125 -12.86 13.67 13.70
CA PRO A 125 -13.65 14.11 14.85
C PRO A 125 -15.05 14.62 14.47
N TYR A 126 -15.29 14.88 13.18
CA TYR A 126 -16.58 15.32 12.66
C TYR A 126 -17.37 14.13 12.10
N PRO A 127 -18.72 14.17 12.13
CA PRO A 127 -19.53 13.13 11.54
C PRO A 127 -19.27 13.01 10.05
N ILE A 128 -19.16 11.76 9.58
CA ILE A 128 -19.04 11.41 8.18
C ILE A 128 -20.41 10.91 7.72
N HIS A 129 -20.98 11.59 6.73
CA HIS A 129 -22.24 11.21 6.11
C HIS A 129 -21.96 10.54 4.77
N LEU A 130 -22.34 9.27 4.62
CA LEU A 130 -22.34 8.62 3.32
C LEU A 130 -23.52 9.18 2.51
N ILE A 131 -23.24 9.89 1.42
CA ILE A 131 -24.27 10.46 0.56
C ILE A 131 -24.75 9.43 -0.46
N HIS A 132 -23.80 8.79 -1.14
CA HIS A 132 -24.09 7.88 -2.23
C HIS A 132 -22.95 6.87 -2.40
N TYR A 133 -23.27 5.69 -2.90
CA TYR A 133 -22.27 4.74 -3.38
C TYR A 133 -22.81 3.95 -4.56
N GLU A 134 -21.94 3.67 -5.51
CA GLU A 134 -22.25 2.90 -6.71
C GLU A 134 -21.22 1.79 -6.92
N GLN A 135 -21.62 0.71 -7.60
CA GLN A 135 -20.70 -0.36 -7.94
C GLN A 135 -19.66 0.15 -8.95
N GLY A 136 -18.38 0.04 -8.59
CA GLY A 136 -17.31 0.58 -9.41
C GLY A 136 -15.93 0.44 -8.76
N GLY A 137 -14.93 0.23 -9.59
CA GLY A 137 -13.53 0.12 -9.18
C GLY A 137 -12.71 1.36 -9.50
N ALA A 138 -11.40 1.16 -9.70
CA ALA A 138 -10.45 2.25 -9.95
C ALA A 138 -10.81 3.11 -11.17
N THR A 139 -11.40 2.51 -12.21
CA THR A 139 -11.75 3.20 -13.44
C THR A 139 -12.93 4.15 -13.23
N ALA A 140 -13.95 3.72 -12.47
CA ALA A 140 -15.12 4.54 -12.14
C ALA A 140 -14.71 5.74 -11.27
N GLU A 141 -13.93 5.50 -10.20
CA GLU A 141 -13.38 6.55 -9.34
C GLU A 141 -12.60 7.59 -10.16
N ARG A 142 -11.71 7.14 -11.05
CA ARG A 142 -10.91 8.06 -11.88
C ARG A 142 -11.77 8.88 -12.84
N LYS A 143 -12.83 8.30 -13.39
CA LYS A 143 -13.79 9.02 -14.25
C LYS A 143 -14.49 10.12 -13.46
N LEU A 144 -14.97 9.82 -12.25
CA LEU A 144 -15.62 10.80 -11.37
C LEU A 144 -14.66 11.91 -10.91
N HIS A 145 -13.43 11.56 -10.53
CA HIS A 145 -12.39 12.54 -10.20
C HIS A 145 -12.05 13.47 -11.37
N ARG A 146 -12.09 12.94 -12.60
CA ARG A 146 -11.88 13.74 -13.82
C ARG A 146 -13.09 14.63 -14.10
N LYS A 147 -14.31 14.10 -13.97
CA LYS A 147 -15.57 14.83 -14.16
C LYS A 147 -15.63 16.04 -13.23
N PHE A 148 -15.40 15.84 -11.93
CA PHE A 148 -15.49 16.90 -10.93
C PHE A 148 -14.17 17.64 -10.66
N LYS A 149 -13.20 17.54 -11.57
CA LYS A 149 -11.86 18.14 -11.39
C LYS A 149 -11.93 19.66 -11.13
N ALA A 150 -12.90 20.35 -11.72
CA ALA A 150 -13.10 21.79 -11.55
C ALA A 150 -13.47 22.19 -10.10
N HIS A 151 -14.11 21.30 -9.35
CA HIS A 151 -14.54 21.53 -7.97
C HIS A 151 -13.57 20.95 -6.94
N ARG A 152 -12.41 20.45 -7.38
CA ARG A 152 -11.42 19.81 -6.51
C ARG A 152 -10.77 20.85 -5.59
N ASP A 153 -10.85 20.62 -4.30
CA ASP A 153 -10.25 21.47 -3.28
C ASP A 153 -8.88 20.92 -2.85
N ARG A 154 -8.85 19.70 -2.28
CA ARG A 154 -7.61 19.07 -1.82
C ARG A 154 -7.63 17.56 -1.98
N LEU A 155 -6.68 17.03 -2.74
CA LEU A 155 -6.51 15.58 -2.96
C LEU A 155 -7.82 14.92 -3.42
N GLU A 156 -8.53 14.21 -2.55
CA GLU A 156 -9.77 13.49 -2.88
C GLU A 156 -11.02 14.25 -2.43
N TRP A 157 -10.86 15.50 -1.94
CA TRP A 157 -11.93 16.36 -1.45
C TRP A 157 -12.31 17.43 -2.49
N PHE A 158 -13.61 17.67 -2.59
CA PHE A 158 -14.26 18.54 -3.56
C PHE A 158 -15.24 19.48 -2.84
N ARG A 159 -15.38 20.70 -3.38
CA ARG A 159 -16.40 21.67 -2.96
C ARG A 159 -17.76 21.24 -3.49
N ILE A 160 -18.80 21.35 -2.65
CA ILE A 160 -20.17 21.01 -3.02
C ILE A 160 -20.76 22.19 -3.81
N GLU A 161 -20.35 22.32 -5.07
CA GLU A 161 -20.73 23.43 -5.94
C GLU A 161 -20.95 22.93 -7.37
N GLY A 162 -21.80 23.65 -8.13
CA GLY A 162 -21.98 23.43 -9.57
C GLY A 162 -22.41 22.01 -9.93
N GLU A 163 -21.70 21.39 -10.88
CA GLU A 163 -22.06 20.06 -11.38
C GLU A 163 -22.03 18.98 -10.31
N LEU A 164 -21.17 19.11 -9.29
CA LEU A 164 -21.10 18.14 -8.20
C LEU A 164 -22.32 18.27 -7.29
N GLU A 165 -22.76 19.48 -6.99
CA GLU A 165 -23.96 19.70 -6.18
C GLU A 165 -25.20 19.15 -6.88
N THR A 166 -25.38 19.46 -8.18
CA THR A 166 -26.49 18.93 -8.98
C THR A 166 -26.50 17.41 -8.99
N PHE A 167 -25.32 16.80 -9.25
CA PHE A 167 -25.19 15.34 -9.23
C PHE A 167 -25.56 14.75 -7.87
N LEU A 168 -25.09 15.33 -6.77
CA LEU A 168 -25.38 14.84 -5.42
C LEU A 168 -26.86 14.94 -5.06
N ARG A 169 -27.58 15.96 -5.55
CA ARG A 169 -29.03 16.09 -5.36
C ARG A 169 -29.82 15.05 -6.17
N GLU A 170 -29.35 14.70 -7.36
CA GLU A 170 -30.01 13.69 -8.22
C GLU A 170 -29.83 12.26 -7.69
N VAL A 171 -28.69 11.96 -7.06
CA VAL A 171 -28.35 10.60 -6.58
C VAL A 171 -28.72 10.34 -5.13
N GLN A 172 -29.26 11.34 -4.43
CA GLN A 172 -29.83 11.16 -3.10
C GLN A 172 -31.15 10.38 -3.20
N PRO A 173 -31.32 9.27 -2.46
CA PRO A 173 -32.60 8.56 -2.37
C PRO A 173 -33.64 9.33 -1.54
#